data_AF-A0A409XRY7-F1
#
_entry.id   AF-A0A409XRY7-F1
#
_cell.length_a   1.000
_cell.length_b   1.000
_cell.length_c   1.000
_cell.angle_alpha   90.00
_cell.angle_beta   90.00
_cell.angle_gamma   90.00
#
_symmetry.space_group_name_H-M   'P 1'
#
loop_
_entity.id
_entity.type
_entity.pdbx_description
1 polymer ?
#
loop_
_entity_poly.entity_id
_entity_poly.type
_entity_poly.pdbx_seq_one_letter_code
_entity_poly.pdbx_strand_id
1 'polypeptide(L)'
;MTLAQEAQDPDTHPYAYGCMLKIFHVDVKHKGALSRTGMSHRMDVLWIRWFENDESYAAGWNVRWLDCISFVNASLPGTFGFLDPTEVICATHLIAAFAHGLTSHLLQGKSIARLDTEYNPENKHEN
;
A
#
# COMPACT_ATOMS: atom_id res chain seq x y z
N MET A 1 -7.32 -3.07 -3.04
CA MET A 1 -7.51 -4.15 -2.04
C MET A 1 -7.05 -5.46 -2.66
N THR A 2 -6.32 -6.27 -1.90
CA THR A 2 -5.88 -7.63 -2.26
C THR A 2 -6.22 -8.58 -1.12
N LEU A 3 -6.04 -9.89 -1.31
CA LEU A 3 -6.04 -10.82 -0.20
C LEU A 3 -4.77 -10.64 0.64
N ALA A 4 -4.88 -10.77 1.96
CA ALA A 4 -3.73 -10.80 2.85
C ALA A 4 -3.02 -12.15 2.73
N GLN A 5 -1.68 -12.14 2.64
CA GLN A 5 -0.88 -13.38 2.52
C GLN A 5 -0.79 -14.19 3.82
N GLU A 6 -1.00 -13.55 4.98
CA GLU A 6 -0.79 -14.15 6.31
C GLU A 6 -2.08 -14.35 7.13
N ALA A 7 -3.26 -14.26 6.52
CA ALA A 7 -4.54 -14.54 7.20
C ALA A 7 -4.69 -16.05 7.46
N GLN A 8 -3.94 -16.56 8.45
CA GLN A 8 -4.00 -17.95 8.94
C GLN A 8 -4.97 -18.09 10.13
N ASP A 9 -5.24 -16.98 10.83
CA ASP A 9 -6.19 -16.91 11.94
C ASP A 9 -7.53 -16.34 11.46
N PRO A 10 -8.67 -17.00 11.73
CA PRO A 10 -10.01 -16.49 11.39
C PRO A 10 -10.33 -15.11 11.98
N ASP A 11 -9.64 -14.68 13.05
CA ASP A 11 -9.83 -13.37 13.66
C ASP A 11 -8.97 -12.27 12.99
N THR A 12 -8.08 -12.63 12.05
CA THR A 12 -7.25 -11.67 11.32
C THR A 12 -7.99 -11.13 10.09
N HIS A 13 -7.91 -9.81 9.89
CA HIS A 13 -8.52 -9.16 8.73
C HIS A 13 -8.01 -9.76 7.41
N PRO A 14 -8.89 -10.26 6.51
CA PRO A 14 -8.47 -11.08 5.37
C PRO A 14 -7.94 -10.28 4.19
N TYR A 15 -7.96 -8.95 4.26
CA TYR A 15 -7.61 -8.07 3.16
C TYR A 15 -6.37 -7.22 3.46
N ALA A 16 -5.55 -7.02 2.43
CA ALA A 16 -4.51 -6.02 2.44
C ALA A 16 -4.92 -4.81 1.58
N TYR A 17 -4.51 -3.63 2.02
CA TYR A 17 -4.80 -2.37 1.35
C TYR A 17 -3.51 -1.72 0.90
N GLY A 18 -3.57 -1.11 -0.28
CA GLY A 18 -2.44 -0.40 -0.84
C GLY A 18 -2.92 0.83 -1.61
N CYS A 19 -2.15 1.91 -1.49
CA CYS A 19 -2.29 3.10 -2.31
C CYS A 19 -1.49 2.91 -3.59
N MET A 20 -2.17 2.92 -4.74
CA MET A 20 -1.51 2.81 -6.03
C MET A 20 -0.78 4.12 -6.35
N LEU A 21 0.53 4.02 -6.55
CA LEU A 21 1.39 5.16 -6.89
C LEU A 21 1.55 5.31 -8.40
N LYS A 22 1.76 4.19 -9.12
CA LYS A 22 2.00 4.19 -10.56
C LYS A 22 1.66 2.87 -11.21
N ILE A 23 1.30 2.93 -12.48
CA ILE A 23 1.13 1.77 -13.37
C ILE A 23 2.29 1.79 -14.38
N PHE A 24 2.97 0.66 -14.52
CA PHE A 24 4.01 0.45 -15.51
C PHE A 24 3.55 -0.56 -16.55
N HIS A 25 3.75 -0.23 -17.82
CA HIS A 25 3.63 -1.16 -18.94
C HIS A 25 5.05 -1.46 -19.42
N VAL A 26 5.52 -2.69 -19.21
CA VAL A 26 6.91 -3.08 -19.46
C VAL A 26 7.00 -4.19 -20.50
N ASP A 27 7.93 -4.07 -21.44
CA ASP A 27 8.29 -5.16 -22.34
C ASP A 27 9.43 -5.97 -21.73
N VAL A 28 9.11 -7.18 -21.27
CA VAL A 28 10.05 -8.07 -20.58
C VAL A 28 10.58 -9.12 -21.54
N LYS A 29 11.89 -9.37 -21.50
CA LYS A 29 12.53 -10.44 -22.27
C LYS A 29 13.27 -11.39 -21.34
N HIS A 30 12.80 -12.63 -21.26
CA HIS A 30 13.45 -13.66 -20.46
C HIS A 30 14.68 -14.21 -21.20
N LYS A 31 15.88 -14.02 -20.61
CA LYS A 31 17.16 -14.48 -21.18
C LYS A 31 17.75 -15.71 -20.46
N GLY A 32 16.99 -16.33 -19.56
CA GLY A 32 17.47 -17.48 -18.77
C GLY A 32 17.56 -18.78 -19.59
N ALA A 33 18.23 -19.78 -19.03
CA ALA A 33 18.37 -21.11 -19.66
C ALA A 33 17.02 -21.82 -19.89
N LEU A 34 15.99 -21.47 -19.11
CA LEU A 34 14.61 -21.95 -19.27
C LEU A 34 13.76 -21.05 -20.17
N SER A 35 14.37 -20.08 -20.86
CA SER A 35 13.62 -19.21 -21.76
C SER A 35 13.08 -20.01 -22.93
N ARG A 36 11.74 -20.01 -23.05
CA ARG A 36 11.02 -20.71 -24.11
C ARG A 36 11.05 -19.94 -25.43
N THR A 37 11.26 -18.63 -25.38
CA THR A 37 11.26 -17.75 -26.56
C THR A 37 12.20 -16.56 -26.38
N GLY A 38 12.82 -16.09 -27.46
CA GLY A 38 13.60 -14.84 -27.48
C GLY A 38 12.76 -13.58 -27.68
N MET A 39 11.43 -13.67 -27.67
CA MET A 39 10.54 -12.54 -27.91
C MET A 39 10.33 -11.73 -26.63
N SER A 40 10.05 -10.44 -26.79
CA SER A 40 9.56 -9.61 -25.68
C SER A 40 8.10 -9.93 -25.39
N HIS A 41 7.72 -9.87 -24.13
CA HIS A 41 6.35 -10.01 -23.66
C HIS A 41 5.96 -8.77 -22.86
N ARG A 42 4.81 -8.19 -23.19
CA ARG A 42 4.28 -7.05 -22.46
C ARG A 42 3.69 -7.52 -21.14
N MET A 43 4.08 -6.89 -20.04
CA MET A 43 3.55 -7.12 -18.70
C MET A 43 3.16 -5.79 -18.08
N ASP A 44 2.09 -5.80 -17.30
CA ASP A 44 1.64 -4.64 -16.55
C ASP A 44 1.97 -4.86 -15.07
N VAL A 45 2.52 -3.83 -14.41
CA VAL A 45 2.95 -3.91 -13.02
C VAL A 45 2.51 -2.65 -12.28
N LEU A 46 1.85 -2.83 -11.14
CA LEU A 46 1.45 -1.74 -10.25
C LEU A 46 2.56 -1.49 -9.22
N TRP A 47 2.84 -0.23 -8.92
CA TRP A 47 3.68 0.15 -7.79
C TRP A 47 2.80 0.74 -6.69
N ILE A 48 2.87 0.12 -5.52
CA ILE A 48 1.93 0.29 -4.41
C ILE A 48 2.69 0.73 -3.16
N ARG A 49 2.07 1.60 -2.36
CA ARG A 49 2.44 1.85 -0.97
C ARG A 49 1.44 1.17 -0.05
N TRP A 50 1.90 0.27 0.80
CA TRP A 50 1.03 -0.56 1.63
C TRP A 50 0.52 0.18 2.87
N PHE A 51 -0.67 -0.23 3.30
CA PHE A 51 -1.25 0.10 4.60
C PHE A 51 -1.13 -1.09 5.55
N GLU A 52 -1.10 -0.80 6.84
CA GLU A 52 -1.25 -1.77 7.93
C GLU A 52 -2.54 -1.51 8.70
N ASN A 53 -3.09 -2.54 9.33
CA ASN A 53 -4.21 -2.38 10.23
C ASN A 53 -3.75 -1.69 11.51
N ASP A 54 -4.55 -0.76 12.02
CA ASP A 54 -4.30 -0.13 13.31
C ASP A 54 -4.81 -1.04 14.43
N GLU A 55 -3.93 -1.89 14.96
CA GLU A 55 -4.25 -2.82 16.05
C GLU A 55 -4.65 -2.11 17.35
N SER A 56 -4.33 -0.82 17.50
CA SER A 56 -4.73 -0.04 18.67
C SER A 56 -6.20 0.41 18.62
N TYR A 57 -6.83 0.31 17.45
CA TYR A 57 -8.20 0.72 17.22
C TYR A 57 -9.15 -0.47 17.28
N ALA A 58 -10.14 -0.41 18.17
CA ALA A 58 -11.18 -1.42 18.22
C ALA A 58 -12.06 -1.32 16.96
N ALA A 59 -11.84 -2.21 16.00
CA ALA A 59 -12.61 -2.30 14.77
C ALA A 59 -13.44 -3.59 14.70
N GLY A 60 -14.34 -3.64 13.72
CA GLY A 60 -15.03 -4.86 13.33
C GLY A 60 -16.50 -4.90 13.75
N TRP A 61 -17.14 -6.01 13.37
CA TRP A 61 -18.60 -6.15 13.42
C TRP A 61 -19.18 -6.00 14.84
N ASN A 62 -18.47 -6.50 15.84
CA ASN A 62 -18.93 -6.50 17.24
C ASN A 62 -19.01 -5.11 17.84
N VAL A 63 -18.06 -4.23 17.47
CA VAL A 63 -18.01 -2.82 17.92
C VAL A 63 -18.67 -1.86 16.94
N ARG A 64 -19.08 -2.37 15.76
CA ARG A 64 -19.74 -1.62 14.67
C ARG A 64 -18.93 -0.44 14.14
N TRP A 65 -17.61 -0.52 14.23
CA TRP A 65 -16.68 0.47 13.72
C TRP A 65 -15.98 -0.06 12.48
N LEU A 66 -15.68 0.84 11.54
CA LEU A 66 -14.91 0.51 10.34
C LEU A 66 -13.48 0.14 10.73
N ASP A 67 -12.86 -0.73 9.94
CA ASP A 67 -11.43 -1.01 10.08
C ASP A 67 -10.63 0.28 9.87
N CYS A 68 -9.77 0.57 10.84
CA CYS A 68 -8.84 1.67 10.78
C CYS A 68 -7.51 1.14 10.22
N ILE A 69 -7.00 1.80 9.19
CA ILE A 69 -5.72 1.45 8.57
C ILE A 69 -4.84 2.68 8.52
N SER A 70 -3.54 2.47 8.62
CA SER A 70 -2.54 3.52 8.55
C SER A 70 -1.44 3.16 7.56
N PHE A 71 -0.66 4.14 7.10
CA PHE A 71 0.45 3.84 6.21
C PHE A 71 1.57 3.14 6.99
N VAL A 72 2.10 2.06 6.44
CA VAL A 72 3.36 1.48 6.93
C VAL A 72 4.45 2.55 6.86
N ASN A 73 5.28 2.61 7.89
CA ASN A 73 6.39 3.55 7.95
C ASN A 73 7.36 3.31 6.79
N ALA A 74 7.60 4.34 5.96
CA ALA A 74 8.43 4.26 4.75
C ALA A 74 9.87 3.75 4.94
N SER A 75 10.39 3.79 6.16
CA SER A 75 11.72 3.25 6.50
C SER A 75 11.71 1.72 6.66
N LEU A 76 10.54 1.10 6.80
CA LEU A 76 10.41 -0.34 6.98
C LEU A 76 10.48 -1.07 5.62
N PRO A 77 11.12 -2.26 5.59
CA PRO A 77 11.12 -3.10 4.42
C PRO A 77 9.68 -3.51 4.05
N GLY A 78 9.40 -3.63 2.76
CA GLY A 78 8.08 -4.05 2.28
C GLY A 78 7.03 -2.93 2.25
N THR A 79 7.32 -1.71 2.71
CA THR A 79 6.37 -0.58 2.65
C THR A 79 5.91 -0.24 1.23
N PHE A 80 6.83 -0.38 0.27
CA PHE A 80 6.54 -0.22 -1.15
C PHE A 80 6.72 -1.56 -1.84
N GLY A 81 5.81 -1.89 -2.74
CA GLY A 81 5.84 -3.16 -3.46
C GLY A 81 5.38 -3.02 -4.90
N PHE A 82 5.76 -4.02 -5.69
CA PHE A 82 5.16 -4.24 -7.00
C PHE A 82 4.07 -5.28 -6.89
N LEU A 83 2.96 -5.07 -7.60
CA LEU A 83 1.80 -5.95 -7.58
C LEU A 83 1.35 -6.25 -9.02
N ASP A 84 1.00 -7.51 -9.28
CA ASP A 84 0.33 -7.90 -10.53
C ASP A 84 -1.10 -7.32 -10.50
N PRO A 85 -1.55 -6.62 -11.56
CA PRO A 85 -2.91 -6.09 -11.62
C PRO A 85 -4.02 -7.13 -11.39
N THR A 86 -3.77 -8.41 -11.68
CA THR A 86 -4.73 -9.51 -11.50
C THR A 86 -4.98 -9.88 -10.04
N GLU A 87 -4.09 -9.47 -9.13
CA GLU A 87 -4.23 -9.66 -7.67
C GLU A 87 -5.14 -8.59 -7.02
N VAL A 88 -5.53 -7.56 -7.76
CA VAL A 88 -6.42 -6.51 -7.26
C VAL A 88 -7.86 -6.97 -7.28
N ILE A 89 -8.46 -7.09 -6.09
CA ILE A 89 -9.88 -7.45 -5.93
C ILE A 89 -10.76 -6.27 -6.35
N CYS A 90 -10.51 -5.10 -5.78
CA CYS A 90 -11.27 -3.89 -6.05
C CYS A 90 -10.54 -2.61 -5.62
N ALA A 91 -11.00 -1.49 -6.18
CA ALA A 91 -10.73 -0.17 -5.64
C ALA A 91 -11.53 0.04 -4.35
N THR A 92 -10.93 0.74 -3.39
CA THR A 92 -11.54 0.99 -2.07
C THR A 92 -11.56 2.48 -1.82
N HIS A 93 -12.67 2.98 -1.29
CA HIS A 93 -12.77 4.35 -0.82
C HIS A 93 -12.33 4.42 0.64
N LEU A 94 -11.23 5.11 0.91
CA LEU A 94 -10.73 5.33 2.26
C LEU A 94 -11.21 6.70 2.75
N ILE A 95 -11.72 6.75 3.98
CA ILE A 95 -12.12 7.99 4.64
C ILE A 95 -11.00 8.36 5.60
N ALA A 96 -10.43 9.56 5.46
CA ALA A 96 -9.39 10.02 6.35
C ALA A 96 -9.94 10.22 7.78
N ALA A 97 -9.23 9.71 8.77
CA ALA A 97 -9.56 9.91 10.17
C ALA A 97 -9.03 11.27 10.66
N PHE A 98 -9.70 12.36 10.25
CA PHE A 98 -9.26 13.75 10.48
C PHE A 98 -8.97 14.09 11.95
N ALA A 99 -9.58 13.37 12.90
CA ALA A 99 -9.34 13.55 14.33
C ALA A 99 -7.89 13.31 14.76
N HIS A 100 -7.12 12.51 13.99
CA HIS A 100 -5.70 12.24 14.27
C HIS A 100 -4.75 13.28 13.66
N GLY A 101 -5.27 14.27 12.93
CA GLY A 101 -4.46 15.28 12.28
C GLY A 101 -3.64 14.73 11.10
N LEU A 102 -2.56 15.45 10.75
CA LEU A 102 -1.64 15.10 9.68
C LEU A 102 -0.29 14.66 10.25
N THR A 103 0.38 13.71 9.59
CA THR A 103 1.70 13.23 10.00
C THR A 103 2.69 13.17 8.83
N SER A 104 3.90 13.67 9.06
CA SER A 104 5.04 13.50 8.16
C SER A 104 5.96 12.34 8.57
N HIS A 105 5.76 11.76 9.75
CA HIS A 105 6.69 10.78 10.33
C HIS A 105 6.73 9.46 9.54
N LEU A 106 5.60 9.04 8.96
CA LEU A 106 5.47 7.80 8.20
C LEU A 106 6.05 7.86 6.79
N LEU A 107 6.36 9.06 6.29
CA LEU A 107 7.06 9.28 5.02
C LEU A 107 7.79 10.61 5.09
N GLN A 108 9.08 10.58 5.41
CA GLN A 108 9.85 11.80 5.62
C GLN A 108 10.27 12.43 4.30
N GLY A 109 10.21 13.77 4.22
CA GLY A 109 10.66 14.54 3.07
C GLY A 109 9.70 14.57 1.87
N LYS A 110 10.20 15.12 0.76
CA LYS A 110 9.48 15.17 -0.52
C LYS A 110 9.50 13.78 -1.16
N SER A 111 8.34 13.29 -1.59
CA SER A 111 8.19 11.97 -2.19
C SER A 111 7.12 11.98 -3.26
N ILE A 112 7.31 11.19 -4.31
CA ILE A 112 6.29 10.94 -5.34
C ILE A 112 5.05 10.23 -4.78
N ALA A 113 5.18 9.58 -3.62
CA ALA A 113 4.09 8.91 -2.92
C ALA A 113 3.27 9.85 -2.01
N ARG A 114 3.49 11.16 -2.12
CA ARG A 114 2.77 12.22 -1.42
C ARG A 114 2.43 13.32 -2.42
N LEU A 115 1.26 13.93 -2.31
CA LEU A 115 0.93 15.11 -3.12
C LEU A 115 1.81 16.29 -2.70
N ASP A 116 2.27 17.10 -3.66
CA ASP A 116 3.13 18.25 -3.37
C ASP A 116 2.46 19.26 -2.39
N THR A 117 1.13 19.29 -2.34
CA THR A 117 0.33 20.12 -1.42
C THR A 117 0.23 19.58 0.01
N GLU A 118 0.57 18.31 0.23
CA GLU A 118 0.48 17.64 1.55
C GLU A 118 1.81 17.72 2.32
N TYR A 119 2.92 18.06 1.65
CA TYR A 119 4.20 18.22 2.31
C TYR A 119 4.31 19.63 2.93
N ASN A 120 4.10 19.72 4.24
CA ASN A 120 4.42 20.92 5.00
C ASN A 120 5.81 20.78 5.67
N PRO A 121 6.85 21.49 5.22
CA PRO A 121 8.18 21.43 5.83
C PRO A 121 8.24 21.99 7.27
N GLU A 122 7.19 22.69 7.73
CA GLU A 122 7.14 23.34 9.04
C GLU A 122 6.66 22.41 10.18
N ASN A 123 6.13 21.22 9.89
CA ASN A 123 5.67 20.25 10.90
C ASN A 123 6.81 19.48 11.61
N LYS A 124 7.97 20.12 11.82
CA LYS A 124 9.16 19.47 12.42
C LYS A 124 9.17 19.43 13.95
N HIS A 125 8.19 20.02 14.62
CA HIS A 125 8.18 20.10 16.07
C HIS A 125 6.76 19.99 16.60
N GLU A 126 6.30 18.77 16.88
CA GLU A 126 5.31 18.48 17.95
C GLU A 126 5.06 16.97 18.01
N ASN A 127 5.89 16.28 18.79
CA ASN A 127 5.56 15.28 19.82
C ASN A 127 6.83 14.55 20.24
#